data_AF-A0A1B3W784-F1
#
_entry.id   AF-A0A1B3W784-F1
#
_cell.length_a   1.000
_cell.length_b   1.000
_cell.length_c   1.000
_cell.angle_alpha   90.00
_cell.angle_beta   90.00
_cell.angle_gamma   90.00
#
_symmetry.space_group_name_H-M   'P 1'
#
loop_
_entity.id
_entity.type
_entity.pdbx_description
1 polymer ?
#
loop_
_entity_poly.entity_id
_entity_poly.type
_entity_poly.pdbx_seq_one_letter_code
_entity_poly.pdbx_strand_id
1 'polypeptide(L)'
;MKRYPLQTLIKLRAHRTALARTHMLEKQAAARACREQCERIEAGIQALGEERAAQRRRLLDPPPPGQPWAVAMEQREAHVELLGERIVMEQASLQQARQRLDAAERELDDARQAWVRAQAREDALHKRRDAWRGEQLALEARREEEAAADLVQARPARAMHEPQ
;
A
#
# COMPACT_ATOMS: atom_id res chain seq x y z
N MET A 1 23.90 0.74 -32.88
CA MET A 1 22.56 0.99 -32.32
C MET A 1 22.45 2.39 -31.73
N LYS A 2 21.47 3.17 -32.17
CA LYS A 2 21.18 4.51 -31.62
C LYS A 2 20.57 4.38 -30.21
N ARG A 3 20.85 5.34 -29.32
CA ARG A 3 20.23 5.40 -27.97
C ARG A 3 18.84 6.03 -28.06
N TYR A 4 17.90 5.55 -27.24
CA TYR A 4 16.54 6.10 -27.20
C TYR A 4 16.55 7.57 -26.71
N PRO A 5 15.94 8.52 -27.44
CA PRO A 5 16.00 9.95 -27.09
C PRO A 5 15.45 10.31 -25.70
N LEU A 6 14.44 9.58 -25.21
CA LEU A 6 13.80 9.86 -23.91
C LEU A 6 14.30 8.94 -22.78
N GLN A 7 15.50 8.35 -22.92
CA GLN A 7 16.05 7.44 -21.91
C GLN A 7 16.20 8.09 -20.53
N THR A 8 16.60 9.36 -20.46
CA THR A 8 16.73 10.10 -19.19
C THR A 8 15.37 10.32 -18.52
N LEU A 9 14.32 10.57 -19.31
CA LEU A 9 12.97 10.76 -18.79
C LEU A 9 12.41 9.46 -18.19
N ILE A 10 12.71 8.31 -18.81
CA ILE A 10 12.36 6.99 -18.25
C ILE A 10 13.01 6.81 -16.88
N LYS A 11 14.32 7.06 -16.74
CA LYS A 11 15.02 6.95 -15.45
C LYS A 11 14.41 7.86 -14.38
N LEU A 12 14.10 9.11 -14.74
CA LEU A 12 13.47 10.06 -13.82
C LEU A 12 12.07 9.60 -13.37
N ARG A 13 11.29 9.01 -14.29
CA ARG A 13 9.96 8.48 -13.96
C ARG A 13 10.03 7.23 -13.08
N ALA A 14 10.94 6.30 -13.38
CA ALA A 14 11.21 5.14 -12.54
C ALA A 14 11.54 5.54 -11.09
N HIS A 15 12.38 6.57 -10.92
CA HIS A 15 12.68 7.10 -9.59
C HIS A 15 11.43 7.66 -8.90
N ARG A 16 10.60 8.43 -9.60
CA ARG A 16 9.35 8.98 -9.04
C ARG A 16 8.33 7.88 -8.69
N THR A 17 8.22 6.84 -9.50
CA THR A 17 7.37 5.68 -9.20
C THR A 17 7.89 4.94 -7.98
N ALA A 18 9.21 4.78 -7.84
CA ALA A 18 9.82 4.19 -6.66
C ALA A 18 9.53 5.01 -5.39
N LEU A 19 9.65 6.35 -5.44
CA LEU A 19 9.28 7.24 -4.34
C LEU A 19 7.79 7.18 -3.99
N ALA A 20 6.91 7.11 -5.00
CA ALA A 20 5.48 6.96 -4.77
C ALA A 20 5.16 5.62 -4.10
N ARG A 21 5.89 4.56 -4.45
CA ARG A 21 5.77 3.24 -3.84
C ARG A 21 6.21 3.25 -2.37
N THR A 22 7.36 3.87 -2.06
CA THR A 22 7.83 3.96 -0.66
C THR A 22 6.82 4.73 0.20
N HIS A 23 6.32 5.87 -0.31
CA HIS A 23 5.30 6.65 0.38
C HIS A 23 4.00 5.84 0.59
N MET A 24 3.53 5.08 -0.41
CA MET A 24 2.37 4.19 -0.24
C MET A 24 2.61 3.13 0.84
N LEU A 25 3.80 2.53 0.91
CA LEU A 25 4.15 1.54 1.93
C LEU A 25 4.20 2.15 3.34
N GLU A 26 4.70 3.38 3.48
CA GLU A 26 4.67 4.12 4.74
C GLU A 26 3.23 4.36 5.22
N LYS A 27 2.34 4.80 4.32
CA LYS A 27 0.91 4.96 4.63
C LYS A 27 0.23 3.63 4.95
N GLN A 28 0.63 2.54 4.30
CA GLN A 28 0.12 1.21 4.60
C GLN A 28 0.51 0.78 6.01
N ALA A 29 1.76 1.02 6.42
CA ALA A 29 2.23 0.73 7.76
C ALA A 29 1.48 1.57 8.82
N ALA A 30 1.25 2.85 8.55
CA ALA A 30 0.49 3.74 9.43
C ALA A 30 -0.96 3.26 9.61
N ALA A 31 -1.67 2.95 8.52
CA ALA A 31 -3.04 2.44 8.58
C ALA A 31 -3.12 1.08 9.31
N ARG A 32 -2.11 0.22 9.15
CA ARG A 32 -2.00 -1.03 9.91
C ARG A 32 -1.84 -0.77 11.41
N ALA A 33 -0.94 0.14 11.81
CA ALA A 33 -0.75 0.49 13.21
C ALA A 33 -2.04 1.07 13.84
N CYS A 34 -2.81 1.86 13.09
CA CYS A 34 -4.12 2.35 13.54
C CYS A 34 -5.14 1.20 13.74
N ARG A 35 -5.18 0.21 12.85
CA ARG A 35 -6.02 -0.99 13.02
C ARG A 35 -5.65 -1.77 14.27
N GLU A 36 -4.37 -2.06 14.45
CA GLU A 36 -3.85 -2.78 15.62
C GLU A 36 -4.11 -2.00 16.93
N GLN A 37 -4.17 -0.66 16.88
CA GLN A 37 -4.60 0.14 18.02
C GLN A 37 -6.09 -0.01 18.32
N CYS A 38 -6.95 0.02 17.30
CA CYS A 38 -8.40 -0.19 17.47
C CYS A 38 -8.68 -1.57 18.05
N GLU A 39 -8.07 -2.62 17.49
CA GLU A 39 -8.20 -4.00 17.96
C GLU A 39 -7.77 -4.16 19.42
N ARG A 40 -6.67 -3.52 19.83
CA ARG A 40 -6.24 -3.53 21.24
C ARG A 40 -7.25 -2.87 22.18
N ILE A 41 -7.82 -1.73 21.79
CA ILE A 41 -8.83 -1.05 22.62
C ILE A 41 -10.10 -1.89 22.70
N GLU A 42 -10.55 -2.48 21.59
CA GLU A 42 -11.70 -3.38 21.55
C GLU A 42 -11.51 -4.60 22.46
N ALA A 43 -10.35 -5.24 22.41
CA ALA A 43 -10.01 -6.33 23.31
C ALA A 43 -10.01 -5.88 24.78
N GLY A 44 -9.52 -4.67 25.07
CA GLY A 44 -9.57 -4.09 26.41
C GLY A 44 -11.00 -3.86 26.91
N ILE A 45 -11.88 -3.34 26.06
CA ILE A 45 -13.31 -3.15 26.38
C ILE A 45 -13.98 -4.51 26.66
N GLN A 46 -13.68 -5.53 25.86
CA GLN A 46 -14.22 -6.88 26.07
C GLN A 46 -13.77 -7.44 27.43
N ALA A 47 -12.47 -7.36 27.75
CA ALA A 47 -11.94 -7.82 29.03
C ALA A 47 -12.58 -7.11 30.23
N LEU A 48 -12.76 -5.78 30.15
CA LEU A 48 -13.47 -5.00 31.17
C LEU A 48 -14.94 -5.45 31.30
N GLY A 49 -15.60 -5.74 30.18
CA GLY A 49 -16.97 -6.26 30.15
C GLY A 49 -17.10 -7.62 30.81
N GLU A 50 -16.17 -8.53 30.55
CA GLU A 50 -16.09 -9.85 31.17
C GLU A 50 -15.83 -9.75 32.67
N GLU A 51 -14.89 -8.90 33.09
CA GLU A 51 -14.59 -8.63 34.50
C GLU A 51 -15.82 -8.08 35.22
N ARG A 52 -16.50 -7.09 34.63
CA ARG A 52 -17.72 -6.51 35.18
C ARG A 52 -18.84 -7.54 35.31
N ALA A 53 -19.01 -8.41 34.31
CA ALA A 53 -19.99 -9.49 34.36
C ALA A 53 -19.64 -10.52 35.44
N ALA A 54 -18.37 -10.85 35.61
CA ALA A 54 -17.91 -11.75 36.67
C ALA A 54 -18.17 -11.16 38.07
N GLN A 55 -17.87 -9.88 38.29
CA GLN A 55 -18.12 -9.19 39.56
C GLN A 55 -19.62 -9.14 39.90
N ARG A 56 -20.47 -8.88 38.89
CA ARG A 56 -21.94 -8.91 39.06
C ARG A 56 -22.47 -10.29 39.46
N ARG A 57 -21.90 -11.37 38.92
CA ARG A 57 -22.30 -12.75 39.31
C ARG A 57 -21.96 -13.07 40.76
N ARG A 58 -20.89 -12.46 41.28
CA ARG A 58 -20.37 -12.66 42.63
C ARG A 58 -20.93 -11.66 43.65
N LEU A 59 -21.89 -10.81 43.25
CA LEU A 59 -22.38 -9.73 44.10
C LEU A 59 -22.85 -10.28 45.46
N LEU A 60 -23.59 -11.38 45.45
CA LEU A 60 -24.16 -12.04 46.63
C LEU A 60 -23.27 -13.14 47.23
N ASP A 61 -22.02 -13.28 46.78
CA ASP A 61 -21.10 -14.26 47.36
C ASP A 61 -20.79 -13.90 48.83
N PRO A 62 -20.60 -14.87 49.72
CA PRO A 62 -20.26 -14.57 51.10
C PRO A 62 -18.99 -13.71 51.20
N PRO A 63 -18.96 -12.69 52.07
CA PRO A 63 -17.79 -11.85 52.24
C PRO A 63 -16.68 -12.64 52.95
N PRO A 64 -15.42 -12.17 52.85
CA PRO A 64 -14.32 -12.72 53.63
C PRO A 64 -14.63 -12.72 55.13
N PRO A 65 -14.12 -13.71 55.90
CA PRO A 65 -14.32 -13.76 57.34
C PRO A 65 -13.82 -12.47 58.00
N GLY A 66 -14.64 -11.89 58.88
CA GLY A 66 -14.34 -10.63 59.56
C GLY A 66 -14.81 -9.37 58.84
N GLN A 67 -15.32 -9.46 57.61
CA GLN A 67 -15.87 -8.31 56.89
C GLN A 67 -17.41 -8.26 56.98
N PRO A 68 -18.01 -7.11 57.37
CA PRO A 68 -19.46 -6.96 57.37
C PRO A 68 -20.06 -7.06 55.95
N TRP A 69 -21.21 -7.72 55.84
CA TRP A 69 -21.90 -7.93 54.55
C TRP A 69 -22.19 -6.63 53.80
N ALA A 70 -22.70 -5.62 54.50
CA ALA A 70 -23.04 -4.32 53.91
C ALA A 70 -21.83 -3.65 53.25
N VAL A 71 -20.68 -3.65 53.93
CA VAL A 71 -19.43 -3.06 53.43
C VAL A 71 -18.92 -3.82 52.21
N ALA A 72 -18.95 -5.16 52.25
CA ALA A 72 -18.50 -5.98 51.12
C ALA A 72 -19.39 -5.82 49.88
N MET A 73 -20.70 -5.67 50.06
CA MET A 73 -21.66 -5.37 48.99
C MET A 73 -21.37 -4.00 48.37
N GLU A 74 -21.28 -2.95 49.19
CA GLU A 74 -21.02 -1.58 48.73
C GLU A 74 -19.70 -1.49 47.93
N GLN A 75 -18.64 -2.16 48.40
CA GLN A 75 -17.36 -2.23 47.68
C GLN A 75 -17.49 -2.91 46.30
N ARG A 76 -18.26 -4.00 46.21
CA ARG A 76 -18.49 -4.71 44.94
C ARG A 76 -19.34 -3.89 43.97
N GLU A 77 -20.38 -3.22 44.47
CA GLU A 77 -21.21 -2.32 43.66
C GLU A 77 -20.38 -1.16 43.11
N ALA A 78 -19.61 -0.47 43.97
CA ALA A 78 -18.70 0.60 43.56
C ALA A 78 -17.68 0.13 42.51
N HIS A 79 -17.16 -1.10 42.65
CA HIS A 79 -16.25 -1.67 41.66
C HIS A 79 -16.95 -1.96 40.31
N VAL A 80 -18.18 -2.49 40.34
CA VAL A 80 -18.98 -2.74 39.13
C VAL A 80 -19.32 -1.43 38.40
N GLU A 81 -19.56 -0.35 39.15
CA GLU A 81 -19.78 1.00 38.62
C GLU A 81 -18.51 1.56 37.99
N LEU A 82 -17.38 1.51 38.70
CA LEU A 82 -16.07 1.93 38.20
C LEU A 82 -15.69 1.23 36.90
N LEU A 83 -15.90 -0.09 36.81
CA LEU A 83 -15.69 -0.83 35.55
C LEU A 83 -16.62 -0.34 34.43
N GLY A 84 -17.86 0.03 34.76
CA GLY A 84 -18.80 0.62 33.83
C GLY A 84 -18.32 1.96 33.27
N GLU A 85 -17.85 2.86 34.14
CA GLU A 85 -17.28 4.15 33.74
C GLU A 85 -16.06 3.98 32.84
N ARG A 86 -15.16 3.07 33.22
CA ARG A 86 -13.98 2.71 32.42
C ARG A 86 -14.34 2.23 31.02
N ILE A 87 -15.36 1.37 30.90
CA ILE A 87 -15.85 0.90 29.60
C ILE A 87 -16.34 2.08 28.75
N VAL A 88 -17.09 3.02 29.31
CA VAL A 88 -17.57 4.21 28.59
C VAL A 88 -16.39 5.09 28.12
N MET A 89 -15.38 5.28 28.97
CA MET A 89 -14.17 6.02 28.59
C MET A 89 -13.41 5.33 27.45
N GLU A 90 -13.20 4.02 27.53
CA GLU A 90 -12.52 3.26 26.49
C GLU A 90 -13.32 3.24 25.17
N GLN A 91 -14.65 3.23 25.23
CA GLN A 91 -15.50 3.37 24.03
C GLN A 91 -15.32 4.73 23.35
N ALA A 92 -15.21 5.81 24.13
CA ALA A 92 -14.89 7.13 23.57
C ALA A 92 -13.48 7.15 22.94
N SER A 93 -12.50 6.53 23.59
CA SER A 93 -11.14 6.35 23.03
C SER A 93 -11.15 5.53 21.74
N LEU A 94 -11.94 4.46 21.68
CA LEU A 94 -12.12 3.63 20.48
C LEU A 94 -12.72 4.44 19.33
N GLN A 95 -13.72 5.28 19.60
CA GLN A 95 -14.31 6.14 18.58
C GLN A 95 -13.27 7.08 17.97
N GLN A 96 -12.42 7.69 18.81
CA GLN A 96 -11.32 8.54 18.33
C GLN A 96 -10.28 7.75 17.54
N ALA A 97 -9.95 6.52 17.97
CA ALA A 97 -9.03 5.65 17.26
C ALA A 97 -9.58 5.24 15.88
N ARG A 98 -10.88 4.94 15.79
CA ARG A 98 -11.56 4.64 14.51
C ARG A 98 -11.55 5.82 13.56
N GLN A 99 -11.78 7.03 14.04
CA GLN A 99 -11.65 8.24 13.20
C GLN A 99 -10.24 8.41 12.64
N ARG A 100 -9.20 8.11 13.43
CA ARG A 100 -7.81 8.13 12.96
C ARG A 100 -7.54 7.03 11.94
N LEU A 101 -8.12 5.85 12.14
CA LEU A 101 -8.05 4.76 11.17
C LEU A 101 -8.68 5.17 9.84
N ASP A 102 -9.91 5.70 9.85
CA ASP A 102 -10.59 6.15 8.64
C ASP A 102 -9.77 7.20 7.88
N ALA A 103 -9.13 8.13 8.61
CA ALA A 103 -8.24 9.12 8.02
C ALA A 103 -6.99 8.47 7.39
N ALA A 104 -6.35 7.55 8.10
CA ALA A 104 -5.17 6.83 7.60
C ALA A 104 -5.48 5.94 6.39
N GLU A 105 -6.66 5.33 6.33
CA GLU A 105 -7.10 4.54 5.18
C GLU A 105 -7.36 5.41 3.95
N ARG A 106 -7.96 6.60 4.12
CA ARG A 106 -8.08 7.58 3.03
C ARG A 106 -6.71 8.01 2.49
N GLU A 107 -5.76 8.32 3.38
CA GLU A 107 -4.40 8.67 2.97
C GLU A 107 -3.69 7.52 2.23
N LEU A 108 -3.91 6.27 2.65
CA LEU A 108 -3.40 5.09 1.96
C LEU A 108 -3.99 4.96 0.56
N ASP A 109 -5.30 5.15 0.40
CA ASP A 109 -5.96 5.08 -0.89
C ASP A 109 -5.46 6.19 -1.83
N ASP A 110 -5.30 7.41 -1.33
CA ASP A 110 -4.72 8.52 -2.10
C ASP A 110 -3.28 8.21 -2.55
N ALA A 111 -2.45 7.68 -1.65
CA ALA A 111 -1.08 7.28 -1.96
C ALA A 111 -1.04 6.12 -2.98
N ARG A 112 -1.94 5.14 -2.87
CA ARG A 112 -2.08 4.03 -3.82
C ARG A 112 -2.45 4.55 -5.20
N GLN A 113 -3.44 5.43 -5.30
CA GLN A 113 -3.82 6.02 -6.57
C GLN A 113 -2.68 6.84 -7.18
N ALA A 114 -1.93 7.59 -6.36
CA ALA A 114 -0.77 8.35 -6.82
C ALA A 114 0.32 7.43 -7.39
N TRP A 115 0.61 6.31 -6.73
CA TRP A 115 1.55 5.30 -7.22
C TRP A 115 1.08 4.67 -8.53
N VAL A 116 -0.19 4.25 -8.63
CA VAL A 116 -0.76 3.70 -9.87
C VAL A 116 -0.67 4.70 -11.02
N ARG A 117 -0.98 5.98 -10.78
CA ARG A 117 -0.83 7.04 -11.78
C ARG A 117 0.63 7.26 -12.19
N ALA A 118 1.58 7.15 -11.25
CA ALA A 118 3.01 7.25 -11.55
C ALA A 118 3.48 6.07 -12.42
N GLN A 119 3.09 4.85 -12.04
CA GLN A 119 3.42 3.63 -12.76
C GLN A 119 2.85 3.64 -14.18
N ALA A 120 1.58 4.00 -14.37
CA ALA A 120 0.98 4.09 -15.70
C ALA A 120 1.74 5.05 -16.64
N ARG A 121 2.26 6.17 -16.10
CA ARG A 121 3.07 7.13 -16.87
C ARG A 121 4.45 6.59 -17.22
N GLU A 122 5.06 5.80 -16.35
CA GLU A 122 6.32 5.10 -16.61
C GLU A 122 6.14 4.01 -17.67
N ASP A 123 5.11 3.17 -17.53
CA ASP A 123 4.78 2.11 -18.48
C ASP A 123 4.51 2.67 -19.89
N ALA A 124 3.82 3.81 -19.97
CA ALA A 124 3.59 4.49 -21.24
C ALA A 124 4.90 4.91 -21.94
N LEU A 125 5.94 5.30 -21.18
CA LEU A 125 7.24 5.62 -21.76
C LEU A 125 8.03 4.36 -22.16
N HIS A 126 7.92 3.28 -21.39
CA HIS A 126 8.50 2.00 -21.79
C HIS A 126 7.89 1.48 -23.09
N LYS A 127 6.56 1.52 -23.23
CA LYS A 127 5.87 1.16 -24.47
C LYS A 127 6.36 1.99 -25.66
N ARG A 128 6.52 3.30 -25.49
CA ARG A 128 7.06 4.20 -26.53
C ARG A 128 8.52 3.88 -26.90
N ARG A 129 9.35 3.55 -25.93
CA ARG A 129 10.74 3.11 -26.17
C ARG A 129 10.78 1.83 -26.99
N ASP A 130 9.94 0.87 -26.63
CA ASP A 130 9.93 -0.45 -27.27
C ASP A 130 9.39 -0.35 -28.72
N ALA A 131 8.36 0.48 -28.94
CA ALA A 131 7.88 0.82 -30.29
C ALA A 131 8.99 1.49 -31.13
N TRP A 132 9.66 2.51 -30.60
CA TRP A 132 10.78 3.17 -31.29
C TRP A 132 11.91 2.19 -31.63
N ARG A 133 12.23 1.25 -30.74
CA ARG A 133 13.25 0.22 -31.00
C ARG A 133 12.82 -0.68 -32.16
N GLY A 134 11.55 -1.09 -32.21
CA GLY A 134 10.99 -1.85 -33.31
C GLY A 134 11.09 -1.10 -34.64
N GLU A 135 10.77 0.20 -34.65
CA GLU A 135 10.92 1.06 -35.84
C GLU A 135 12.38 1.18 -36.29
N GLN A 136 13.34 1.33 -35.36
CA GLN A 136 14.77 1.38 -35.73
C GLN A 136 15.23 0.07 -36.36
N LEU A 137 14.84 -1.07 -35.80
CA LEU A 137 15.18 -2.39 -36.35
C LEU A 137 14.56 -2.59 -37.75
N ALA A 138 13.31 -2.19 -37.95
CA ALA A 138 12.65 -2.27 -39.25
C ALA A 138 13.34 -1.37 -40.30
N LEU A 139 13.81 -0.18 -39.91
CA LEU A 139 14.57 0.71 -40.79
C LEU A 139 15.96 0.15 -41.12
N GLU A 140 16.64 -0.47 -40.16
CA GLU A 140 17.92 -1.14 -40.39
C GLU A 140 17.73 -2.32 -41.36
N ALA A 141 16.73 -3.17 -41.16
CA ALA A 141 16.41 -4.28 -42.05
C ALA A 141 16.10 -3.84 -43.49
N ARG A 142 15.29 -2.79 -43.67
CA ARG A 142 15.01 -2.23 -45.00
C ARG A 142 16.26 -1.71 -45.72
N ARG A 143 17.17 -1.06 -44.98
CA ARG A 143 18.44 -0.58 -45.55
C ARG A 143 19.35 -1.73 -45.96
N GLU A 144 19.35 -2.82 -45.19
CA GLU A 144 20.09 -4.04 -45.54
C GLU A 144 19.50 -4.69 -46.79
N GLU A 145 18.17 -4.75 -46.90
CA GLU A 145 17.47 -5.24 -48.11
C GLU A 145 17.77 -4.38 -49.34
N GLU A 146 17.70 -3.05 -49.22
CA GLU A 146 18.06 -2.10 -50.29
C GLU A 146 19.52 -2.28 -50.72
N ALA A 147 20.46 -2.33 -49.76
CA ALA A 147 21.88 -2.54 -50.06
C ALA A 147 22.14 -3.91 -50.72
N ALA A 148 21.43 -4.96 -50.31
CA ALA A 148 21.51 -6.27 -50.95
C ALA A 148 20.98 -6.23 -52.38
N ALA A 149 19.86 -5.54 -52.62
CA ALA A 149 19.30 -5.35 -53.95
C ALA A 149 20.27 -4.58 -54.87
N ASP A 150 20.91 -3.52 -54.38
CA ASP A 150 21.91 -2.76 -55.12
C ASP A 150 23.11 -3.63 -55.53
N LEU A 151 23.59 -4.51 -54.63
CA LEU A 151 24.66 -5.46 -54.94
C LEU A 151 24.25 -6.49 -56.01
N VAL A 152 23.01 -6.97 -55.96
CA VAL A 152 22.47 -7.89 -56.96
C VAL A 152 22.34 -7.21 -58.33
N GLN A 153 21.94 -5.94 -58.37
CA GLN A 153 21.83 -5.14 -59.61
C GLN A 153 23.19 -4.69 -60.17
N ALA A 154 24.18 -4.43 -59.31
CA ALA A 154 25.54 -4.08 -59.73
C ALA A 154 26.29 -5.26 -60.36
N ARG A 155 25.92 -6.50 -60.03
CA ARG A 155 26.55 -7.74 -60.54
C ARG A 155 26.41 -7.93 -62.06
N PRO A 156 25.23 -7.81 -62.70
CA PRO A 156 25.09 -7.84 -64.16
C PRO A 156 25.70 -6.61 -64.86
N ALA A 157 25.65 -5.42 -64.23
CA ALA A 157 26.28 -4.21 -64.78
C ALA A 157 27.81 -4.34 -64.88
N ARG A 158 28.44 -5.01 -63.90
CA ARG A 158 29.88 -5.29 -63.88
C ARG A 158 30.29 -6.37 -64.88
N ALA A 159 29.44 -7.36 -65.13
CA ALA A 159 29.66 -8.40 -66.16
C ALA A 159 29.55 -7.87 -67.60
N MET A 160 28.84 -6.74 -67.83
CA MET A 160 28.77 -6.07 -69.14
C MET A 160 29.91 -5.06 -69.39
N HIS A 161 30.86 -4.89 -68.46
CA HIS A 161 31.96 -3.93 -68.55
C HIS A 161 33.36 -4.58 -68.50
N GLU A 162 33.46 -5.91 -68.63
CA GLU A 162 34.73 -6.60 -68.89
C GLU A 162 35.05 -6.57 -70.39
N PRO A 163 36.12 -5.87 -70.85
CA PRO A 163 36.61 -6.02 -72.21
C PRO A 163 37.37 -7.35 -72.34
N GLN A 164 37.10 -8.09 -73.41
CA GLN A 164 37.94 -9.20 -73.88
C GLN A 164 39.32 -8.71 -74.33
#